data_AF-A0A9E1QN57-F1
#
_entry.id   AF-A0A9E1QN57-F1
#
_cell.length_a   1.000
_cell.length_b   1.000
_cell.length_c   1.000
_cell.angle_alpha   90.00
_cell.angle_beta   90.00
_cell.angle_gamma   90.00
#
_symmetry.space_group_name_H-M   'P 1'
#
loop_
_entity.id
_entity.type
_entity.pdbx_description
1 polymer ?
#
loop_
_entity_poly.entity_id
_entity_poly.type
_entity_poly.pdbx_seq_one_letter_code
_entity_poly.pdbx_strand_id
1 'polypeptide(L)'
;MIDNAIGRLDEDKMVEARARIEQLFSDDEESQLEDESAADGIDSQIKEAQQQIKLARERMGALNETDQEDLIEIIEAIQDGIDQAEEKAIHSAVEELQEFFHYIE
;
A
#
# COMPACT_ATOMS: atom_id res chain seq x y z
N MET A 1 3.65 31.20 -26.67
CA MET A 1 2.68 30.84 -25.62
C MET A 1 2.53 29.32 -25.65
N ILE A 2 3.45 28.59 -25.03
CA ILE A 2 3.35 27.13 -24.91
C ILE A 2 3.92 26.79 -23.53
N ASP A 3 3.15 26.99 -22.46
CA ASP A 3 3.59 26.67 -21.09
C ASP A 3 2.40 26.43 -20.14
N ASN A 4 1.34 25.73 -20.59
CA ASN A 4 0.21 25.43 -19.69
C ASN A 4 -0.59 24.18 -20.11
N ALA A 5 0.09 23.10 -20.49
CA ALA A 5 -0.56 21.83 -20.86
C ALA A 5 -0.02 20.61 -20.11
N ILE A 6 1.19 20.68 -19.55
CA ILE A 6 1.84 19.53 -18.90
C ILE A 6 1.35 19.35 -17.46
N GLY A 7 1.15 20.42 -16.69
CA GLY A 7 0.68 20.30 -15.29
C GLY A 7 -0.74 19.77 -15.12
N ARG A 8 -1.60 19.87 -16.14
CA ARG A 8 -2.99 19.38 -16.07
C ARG A 8 -3.10 17.89 -16.42
N LEU A 9 -2.15 17.35 -17.19
CA LEU A 9 -2.14 15.94 -17.58
C LEU A 9 -1.76 15.01 -16.42
N ASP A 10 -0.93 15.50 -15.50
CA ASP A 10 -0.56 14.78 -14.26
C ASP A 10 -1.70 14.75 -13.24
N GLU A 11 -2.48 15.82 -13.14
CA GLU A 11 -3.62 15.89 -12.21
C GLU A 11 -4.75 14.93 -12.62
N ASP A 12 -5.03 14.80 -13.92
CA ASP A 12 -6.03 13.84 -14.43
C ASP A 12 -5.60 12.36 -14.19
N LYS A 13 -4.29 12.04 -14.28
CA LYS A 13 -3.78 10.68 -14.00
C LYS A 13 -3.85 10.32 -12.51
N MET A 14 -3.57 11.28 -11.63
CA MET A 14 -3.71 11.11 -10.18
C MET A 14 -5.16 10.82 -9.78
N VAL A 15 -6.12 11.52 -10.39
CA VAL A 15 -7.55 11.31 -10.13
C VAL A 15 -8.00 9.93 -10.62
N GLU A 16 -7.52 9.48 -11.78
CA GLU A 16 -7.82 8.15 -12.32
C GLU A 16 -7.22 7.03 -11.46
N ALA A 17 -5.98 7.18 -11.00
CA ALA A 17 -5.34 6.23 -10.08
C ALA A 17 -6.11 6.13 -8.76
N ARG A 18 -6.55 7.26 -8.21
CA ARG A 18 -7.34 7.31 -6.97
C ARG A 18 -8.70 6.64 -7.12
N ALA A 19 -9.38 6.83 -8.25
CA ALA A 19 -10.66 6.18 -8.53
C ALA A 19 -10.52 4.65 -8.66
N ARG A 20 -9.42 4.18 -9.25
CA ARG A 20 -9.14 2.74 -9.41
C ARG A 20 -8.89 2.05 -8.07
N ILE A 21 -8.17 2.72 -7.17
CA ILE A 21 -7.96 2.29 -5.78
C ILE A 21 -9.32 2.20 -5.07
N GLU A 22 -10.17 3.24 -5.16
CA GLU A 22 -11.48 3.27 -4.49
C GLU A 22 -12.44 2.16 -4.96
N GLN A 23 -12.38 1.77 -6.25
CA GLN A 23 -13.14 0.64 -6.77
C GLN A 23 -12.63 -0.72 -6.27
N LEU A 24 -11.32 -0.90 -6.10
CA LEU A 24 -10.74 -2.15 -5.58
C LEU A 24 -11.19 -2.44 -4.15
N PHE A 25 -11.38 -1.40 -3.33
CA PHE A 25 -11.76 -1.56 -1.92
C PHE A 25 -13.27 -1.49 -1.66
N SER A 26 -14.07 -0.99 -2.61
CA SER A 26 -15.54 -1.01 -2.49
C SER A 26 -16.14 -2.39 -2.73
N ASP A 27 -15.43 -3.29 -3.42
CA ASP A 27 -15.87 -4.67 -3.68
C ASP A 27 -15.53 -5.62 -2.49
N ASP A 28 -14.62 -5.20 -1.60
CA ASP A 28 -14.12 -6.01 -0.49
C ASP A 28 -14.98 -5.87 0.80
N GLU A 29 -15.83 -4.84 0.89
CA GLU A 29 -16.69 -4.62 2.07
C GLU A 29 -17.93 -5.53 2.13
N GLU A 30 -18.29 -6.26 1.05
CA GLU A 30 -19.53 -7.07 1.02
C GLU A 30 -19.32 -8.58 1.33
N SER A 31 -18.08 -9.07 1.49
CA SER A 31 -17.78 -10.51 1.71
C SER A 31 -17.35 -10.90 3.14
N GLN A 32 -17.67 -10.11 4.17
CA GLN A 32 -17.35 -10.47 5.56
C GLN A 32 -18.48 -11.24 6.26
N LEU A 33 -18.79 -12.45 5.81
CA LEU A 33 -19.46 -13.46 6.66
C LEU A 33 -19.00 -14.86 6.26
N GLU A 34 -18.44 -15.57 7.24
CA GLU A 34 -18.18 -17.03 7.31
C GLU A 34 -16.89 -17.54 6.60
N ASP A 35 -15.84 -17.83 7.39
CA ASP A 35 -15.51 -19.22 7.78
C ASP A 35 -14.30 -19.24 8.75
N GLU A 36 -14.56 -19.60 10.01
CA GLU A 36 -13.54 -20.02 10.97
C GLU A 36 -13.13 -21.47 10.64
N SER A 37 -11.97 -21.70 10.02
CA SER A 37 -11.27 -23.00 10.08
C SER A 37 -9.82 -22.95 9.56
N ALA A 38 -8.87 -22.94 10.51
CA ALA A 38 -7.53 -23.53 10.39
C ALA A 38 -6.46 -22.87 9.47
N ALA A 39 -6.36 -21.53 9.45
CA ALA A 39 -5.28 -20.78 8.76
C ALA A 39 -4.65 -19.66 9.63
N ASP A 40 -4.51 -19.90 10.94
CA ASP A 40 -4.30 -18.88 11.99
C ASP A 40 -3.00 -18.04 11.91
N GLY A 41 -2.02 -18.40 11.09
CA GLY A 41 -0.72 -17.70 11.00
C GLY A 41 -0.71 -16.54 10.00
N ILE A 42 -1.11 -16.84 8.75
CA ILE A 42 -1.10 -15.87 7.65
C ILE A 42 -2.11 -14.75 7.88
N ASP A 43 -3.28 -15.04 8.46
CA ASP A 43 -4.30 -14.04 8.73
C ASP A 43 -3.81 -12.97 9.73
N SER A 44 -3.03 -13.38 10.73
CA SER A 44 -2.40 -12.45 11.68
C SER A 44 -1.31 -11.60 11.03
N GLN A 45 -0.50 -12.17 10.13
CA GLN A 45 0.51 -11.42 9.39
C GLN A 45 -0.10 -10.44 8.39
N ILE A 46 -1.17 -10.82 7.70
CA ILE A 46 -1.90 -9.93 6.79
C ILE A 46 -2.45 -8.75 7.57
N LYS A 47 -3.06 -8.97 8.74
CA LYS A 47 -3.55 -7.89 9.62
C LYS A 47 -2.43 -6.96 10.08
N GLU A 48 -1.28 -7.52 10.47
CA GLU A 48 -0.12 -6.72 10.87
C GLU A 48 0.42 -5.89 9.69
N ALA A 49 0.57 -6.51 8.52
CA ALA A 49 1.02 -5.86 7.29
C ALA A 49 0.08 -4.71 6.87
N GLN A 50 -1.23 -4.91 6.92
CA GLN A 50 -2.24 -3.87 6.68
C GLN A 50 -2.12 -2.70 7.67
N GLN A 51 -1.83 -2.99 8.94
CA GLN A 51 -1.59 -1.95 9.94
C GLN A 51 -0.31 -1.15 9.65
N GLN A 52 0.76 -1.81 9.19
CA GLN A 52 2.00 -1.15 8.78
C GLN A 52 1.78 -0.26 7.56
N ILE A 53 1.05 -0.73 6.55
CA ILE A 53 0.67 0.09 5.38
C ILE A 53 -0.08 1.36 5.82
N LYS A 54 -1.02 1.23 6.77
CA LYS A 54 -1.77 2.38 7.29
C LYS A 54 -0.85 3.41 7.96
N LEU A 55 0.04 2.96 8.84
CA LEU A 55 1.03 3.81 9.50
C LEU A 55 1.97 4.47 8.48
N ALA A 56 2.38 3.71 7.47
CA ALA A 56 3.24 4.21 6.40
C ALA A 56 2.58 5.36 5.64
N ARG A 57 1.30 5.21 5.27
CA ARG A 57 0.52 6.26 4.62
C ARG A 57 0.36 7.52 5.48
N GLU A 58 0.21 7.38 6.79
CA GLU A 58 0.14 8.53 7.71
C GLU A 58 1.47 9.31 7.76
N ARG A 59 2.60 8.61 7.66
CA ARG A 59 3.95 9.20 7.68
C ARG A 59 4.40 9.74 6.33
N MET A 60 3.88 9.19 5.23
CA MET A 60 4.23 9.55 3.85
C MET A 60 4.13 11.06 3.59
N GLY A 61 3.13 11.74 4.16
CA GLY A 61 2.94 13.19 3.98
C GLY A 61 4.05 14.07 4.58
N ALA A 62 4.93 13.51 5.42
CA ALA A 62 6.09 14.20 5.98
C ALA A 62 7.39 13.96 5.19
N LEU A 63 7.36 13.05 4.22
CA LEU A 63 8.54 12.64 3.44
C LEU A 63 8.73 13.51 2.20
N ASN A 64 9.94 13.54 1.65
CA ASN A 64 10.21 14.19 0.37
C ASN A 64 9.71 13.31 -0.81
N GLU A 65 9.69 13.86 -2.02
CA GLU A 65 9.12 13.19 -3.19
C GLU A 65 9.82 11.85 -3.51
N THR A 66 11.14 11.76 -3.34
CA THR A 66 11.91 10.53 -3.58
C THR A 66 11.61 9.46 -2.53
N ASP A 67 11.61 9.84 -1.26
CA ASP A 67 11.27 8.92 -0.16
C ASP A 67 9.81 8.46 -0.24
N GLN A 68 8.90 9.29 -0.79
CA GLN A 68 7.52 8.90 -1.05
C GLN A 68 7.42 7.83 -2.14
N GLU A 69 8.18 7.96 -3.23
CA GLU A 69 8.22 6.94 -4.29
C GLU A 69 8.73 5.61 -3.73
N ASP A 70 9.85 5.61 -3.01
CA ASP A 70 10.39 4.40 -2.38
C ASP A 70 9.38 3.75 -1.39
N LEU A 71 8.71 4.57 -0.58
CA LEU A 71 7.68 4.09 0.34
C LEU A 71 6.47 3.48 -0.37
N ILE A 72 6.08 4.04 -1.53
CA ILE A 72 4.99 3.49 -2.34
C ILE A 72 5.38 2.13 -2.90
N GLU A 73 6.59 1.96 -3.43
CA GLU A 73 7.06 0.66 -3.94
C GLU A 73 7.03 -0.42 -2.85
N ILE A 74 7.45 -0.09 -1.64
CA ILE A 74 7.42 -1.02 -0.51
C ILE A 74 5.96 -1.39 -0.13
N ILE A 75 5.05 -0.41 -0.10
CA ILE A 75 3.63 -0.67 0.17
C ILE A 75 3.02 -1.58 -0.89
N GLU A 76 3.35 -1.38 -2.17
CA GLU A 76 2.91 -2.23 -3.27
C GLU A 76 3.43 -3.67 -3.10
N ALA A 77 4.70 -3.85 -2.73
CA ALA A 77 5.27 -5.17 -2.47
C ALA A 77 4.57 -5.92 -1.31
N ILE A 78 4.20 -5.20 -0.24
CA ILE A 78 3.41 -5.78 0.87
C ILE A 78 2.03 -6.20 0.35
N GLN A 79 1.36 -5.34 -0.43
CA GLN A 79 0.03 -5.60 -0.97
C GLN A 79 0.03 -6.81 -1.92
N ASP A 80 1.02 -6.89 -2.82
CA ASP A 80 1.21 -8.02 -3.74
C ASP A 80 1.42 -9.34 -2.96
N GLY A 81 2.17 -9.29 -1.86
CA GLY A 81 2.35 -10.44 -0.97
C GLY A 81 1.04 -10.88 -0.31
N ILE A 82 0.19 -9.93 0.10
CA ILE A 82 -1.13 -10.21 0.68
C ILE A 82 -2.05 -10.83 -0.37
N ASP A 83 -2.13 -10.25 -1.58
CA ASP A 83 -3.01 -10.73 -2.66
C ASP A 83 -2.64 -12.15 -3.13
N GLN A 84 -1.35 -12.49 -3.07
CA GLN A 84 -0.85 -13.83 -3.38
C GLN A 84 -0.87 -14.79 -2.20
N ALA A 85 -1.27 -14.33 -1.01
CA ALA A 85 -1.17 -15.05 0.27
C ALA A 85 0.22 -15.66 0.52
N GLU A 86 1.29 -14.97 0.08
CA GLU A 86 2.67 -15.41 0.21
C GLU A 86 3.31 -14.81 1.47
N GLU A 87 3.25 -15.55 2.58
CA GLU A 87 3.82 -15.15 3.89
C GLU A 87 5.23 -14.58 3.82
N LYS A 88 6.12 -15.20 3.02
CA LYS A 88 7.51 -14.75 2.91
C LYS A 88 7.64 -13.40 2.21
N ALA A 89 6.82 -13.15 1.19
CA ALA A 89 6.81 -11.88 0.48
C ALA A 89 6.29 -10.77 1.40
N ILE A 90 5.20 -11.05 2.14
CA ILE A 90 4.64 -10.13 3.14
C ILE A 90 5.71 -9.79 4.19
N HIS A 91 6.34 -10.80 4.79
CA HIS A 91 7.34 -10.60 5.84
C HIS A 91 8.54 -9.79 5.34
N SER A 92 9.10 -10.15 4.18
CA SER A 92 10.24 -9.45 3.59
C SER A 92 9.92 -7.98 3.30
N ALA A 93 8.75 -7.69 2.74
CA ALA A 93 8.36 -6.33 2.40
C ALA A 93 8.04 -5.50 3.67
N VAL A 94 7.50 -6.11 4.71
CA VAL A 94 7.31 -5.46 6.02
C VAL A 94 8.65 -5.17 6.72
N GLU A 95 9.63 -6.07 6.63
CA GLU A 95 11.00 -5.80 7.13
C GLU A 95 11.63 -4.63 6.38
N GLU A 96 11.52 -4.62 5.04
CA GLU A 96 12.01 -3.52 4.20
C GLU A 96 11.37 -2.17 4.57
N LEU A 97 10.07 -2.16 4.86
CA LEU A 97 9.36 -0.98 5.35
C LEU A 97 9.91 -0.48 6.69
N GLN A 98 10.25 -1.38 7.61
CA GLN A 98 10.84 -1.02 8.90
C GLN A 98 12.27 -0.47 8.73
N GLU A 99 13.07 -1.09 7.87
CA GLU A 99 14.41 -0.61 7.53
C GLU A 99 14.36 0.76 6.86
N PHE A 100 13.41 0.98 5.94
CA PHE A 100 13.16 2.28 5.32
C PHE A 100 12.86 3.35 6.38
N PHE A 101 11.93 3.08 7.31
CA PHE A 101 11.64 4.02 8.39
C PHE A 101 12.83 4.27 9.32
N HIS A 102 13.70 3.29 9.53
CA HIS A 102 14.92 3.47 10.31
C HIS A 102 15.96 4.32 9.58
N TYR A 103 16.00 4.28 8.25
CA TYR A 103 16.93 5.05 7.43
C TYR A 103 16.58 6.55 7.37
N ILE A 104 15.28 6.87 7.36
CA ILE A 104 14.77 8.24 7.24
C ILE A 104 14.52 8.95 8.59
N GLU A 105 14.62 8.23 9.72
CA GLU A 105 14.56 8.77 11.09
C GLU A 105 15.88 9.46 11.50
#